data_AF-S9TNX3-F1
#
_entry.id   AF-S9TNX3-F1
#
_cell.length_a   1.000
_cell.length_b   1.000
_cell.length_c   1.000
_cell.angle_alpha   90.00
_cell.angle_beta   90.00
_cell.angle_gamma   90.00
#
_symmetry.space_group_name_H-M   'P 1'
#
loop_
_entity.id
_entity.type
_entity.pdbx_description
1 polymer ?
#
loop_
_entity_poly.entity_id
_entity_poly.type
_entity_poly.pdbx_seq_one_letter_code
_entity_poly.pdbx_strand_id
1 'polypeptide(L)'
;MASVANYLLREKRRGRVLDPVGNFHIANGAMVRQLNFLGNASVQGSRESGTVMVNYHYEVEQIATRVSAYALRRDMAAAAPVEQLLLRPA
;
A
#
# COMPACT_ATOMS: atom_id res chain seq x y z
N MET A 1 -4.22 12.56 -1.65
CA MET A 1 -3.18 11.55 -1.30
C MET A 1 -3.36 10.96 0.09
N ALA A 2 -3.67 11.75 1.13
CA ALA A 2 -3.96 11.21 2.48
C ALA A 2 -5.03 10.12 2.49
N SER A 3 -6.15 10.30 1.78
CA SER A 3 -7.20 9.28 1.66
C SER A 3 -6.71 7.98 1.02
N VAL A 4 -5.79 8.06 0.04
CA VAL A 4 -5.19 6.88 -0.60
C VAL A 4 -4.26 6.16 0.36
N ALA A 5 -3.43 6.90 1.11
CA ALA A 5 -2.60 6.32 2.15
C ALA A 5 -3.46 5.65 3.24
N ASN A 6 -4.57 6.26 3.65
CA ASN A 6 -5.51 5.67 4.59
C ASN A 6 -6.11 4.36 4.03
N TYR A 7 -6.59 4.38 2.80
CA TYR A 7 -7.14 3.22 2.10
C TYR A 7 -6.14 2.04 2.02
N LEU A 8 -4.88 2.30 1.70
CA LEU A 8 -3.87 1.25 1.55
C LEU A 8 -3.31 0.76 2.89
N LEU A 9 -3.09 1.67 3.85
CA LEU A 9 -2.38 1.35 5.09
C LEU A 9 -3.32 0.96 6.23
N ARG A 10 -4.50 1.59 6.33
CA ARG A 10 -5.40 1.47 7.50
C ARG A 10 -6.68 0.70 7.21
N GLU A 11 -7.28 0.86 6.03
CA GLU A 11 -8.52 0.14 5.72
C GLU A 11 -8.27 -1.37 5.55
N LYS A 12 -9.09 -2.19 6.21
CA LYS A 12 -8.93 -3.65 6.23
C LYS A 12 -10.24 -4.38 5.91
N ARG A 13 -10.11 -5.55 5.28
CA ARG A 13 -11.19 -6.55 5.14
C ARG A 13 -10.74 -7.87 5.75
N ARG A 14 -11.48 -8.35 6.76
CA ARG A 14 -11.13 -9.58 7.51
C ARG A 14 -9.67 -9.56 8.03
N GLY A 15 -9.23 -8.39 8.51
CA GLY A 15 -7.89 -8.17 9.06
C GLY A 15 -6.77 -8.00 8.03
N ARG A 16 -7.05 -8.05 6.72
CA ARG A 16 -6.05 -7.85 5.66
C ARG A 16 -6.24 -6.51 4.96
N VAL A 17 -5.21 -5.99 4.30
CA VAL A 17 -5.29 -4.79 3.43
C VAL A 17 -6.53 -4.89 2.54
N LEU A 18 -7.34 -3.84 2.53
CA LEU A 18 -8.62 -3.82 1.81
C LEU A 18 -8.41 -3.97 0.29
N ASP A 19 -7.42 -3.27 -0.24
CA ASP A 19 -7.06 -3.33 -1.67
C ASP A 19 -6.54 -4.72 -2.07
N PRO A 20 -7.13 -5.41 -3.06
CA PRO A 20 -6.70 -6.75 -3.45
C PRO A 20 -5.25 -6.81 -3.95
N VAL A 21 -4.81 -5.83 -4.74
CA VAL A 21 -3.46 -5.77 -5.31
C VAL A 21 -2.45 -5.42 -4.23
N GLY A 22 -2.79 -4.46 -3.35
CA GLY A 22 -1.99 -4.13 -2.18
C GLY A 22 -1.84 -5.31 -1.24
N ASN A 23 -2.92 -6.02 -0.94
CA ASN A 23 -2.85 -7.24 -0.14
C ASN A 23 -1.95 -8.29 -0.78
N PHE A 24 -2.01 -8.50 -2.10
CA PHE A 24 -1.15 -9.44 -2.80
C PHE A 24 0.34 -9.10 -2.62
N HIS A 25 0.73 -7.84 -2.83
CA HIS A 25 2.14 -7.45 -2.69
C HIS A 25 2.64 -7.55 -1.25
N ILE A 26 1.85 -7.07 -0.28
CA ILE A 26 2.20 -7.11 1.14
C ILE A 26 2.27 -8.55 1.66
N ALA A 27 1.33 -9.41 1.25
CA ALA A 27 1.37 -10.83 1.60
C ALA A 27 2.61 -11.55 1.07
N ASN A 28 3.21 -11.05 -0.01
CA ASN A 28 4.46 -11.55 -0.58
C ASN A 28 5.71 -10.84 -0.01
N GLY A 29 5.58 -9.99 1.01
CA GLY A 29 6.71 -9.37 1.71
C GLY A 29 7.16 -8.02 1.15
N ALA A 30 6.37 -7.38 0.29
CA ALA A 30 6.66 -6.02 -0.14
C ALA A 30 6.40 -4.99 0.97
N MET A 31 6.94 -3.79 0.77
CA MET A 31 6.51 -2.58 1.45
C MET A 31 5.81 -1.62 0.47
N VAL A 32 4.90 -0.78 0.97
CA VAL A 32 4.38 0.35 0.20
C VAL A 32 5.48 1.42 0.11
N ARG A 33 6.10 1.59 -1.06
CA ARG A 33 7.23 2.51 -1.23
C ARG A 33 6.77 3.93 -1.53
N GLN A 34 5.87 4.09 -2.48
CA GLN A 34 5.51 5.40 -3.03
C GLN A 34 4.11 5.38 -3.65
N LEU A 35 3.39 6.49 -3.49
CA LEU A 35 2.14 6.77 -4.21
C LEU A 35 2.43 7.74 -5.35
N ASN A 36 1.95 7.41 -6.55
CA ASN A 36 2.18 8.16 -7.77
C ASN A 36 0.86 8.73 -8.28
N PHE A 37 0.63 10.02 -8.03
CA PHE A 37 -0.49 10.73 -8.66
C PHE A 37 -0.25 10.88 -10.16
N LEU A 38 -1.30 10.77 -10.97
CA LEU A 38 -1.20 10.70 -12.44
C LEU A 38 -0.30 9.57 -12.95
N GLY A 39 -0.09 8.51 -12.16
CA GLY A 39 0.69 7.34 -12.58
C GLY A 39 0.03 6.54 -13.71
N ASN A 40 -1.30 6.64 -13.83
CA ASN A 40 -2.05 6.15 -15.00
C ASN A 40 -3.14 7.18 -15.38
N ALA A 41 -2.81 8.10 -16.29
CA ALA A 41 -3.71 9.17 -16.73
C ALA A 41 -4.71 8.76 -17.83
N SER A 42 -4.88 7.46 -18.09
CA SER A 42 -5.91 6.98 -19.02
C SER A 42 -7.32 7.13 -18.44
N VAL A 43 -8.33 7.08 -19.31
CA VAL A 43 -9.75 7.04 -18.89
C VAL A 43 -10.02 5.87 -17.95
N GLN A 44 -9.38 4.72 -18.19
CA GLN A 44 -9.47 3.55 -17.32
C GLN A 44 -8.84 3.81 -15.95
N GLY A 45 -7.61 4.33 -15.90
CA GLY A 45 -6.93 4.64 -14.65
C GLY A 45 -7.68 5.66 -13.78
N SER A 46 -8.37 6.62 -14.41
CA SER A 46 -9.26 7.55 -13.70
C SER A 46 -10.44 6.83 -13.04
N ARG A 47 -11.02 5.81 -13.69
CA ARG A 47 -12.17 5.05 -13.16
C ARG A 47 -11.77 4.04 -12.08
N GLU A 48 -10.59 3.45 -12.20
CA GLU A 48 -10.10 2.42 -11.29
C GLU A 48 -9.56 3.00 -9.98
N SER A 49 -8.76 4.06 -10.04
CA SER A 49 -8.01 4.56 -8.88
C SER A 49 -7.86 6.08 -8.82
N GLY A 50 -8.61 6.82 -9.63
CA GLY A 50 -8.41 8.28 -9.74
C GLY A 50 -7.02 8.64 -10.24
N THR A 51 -6.46 7.83 -11.15
CA THR A 51 -5.12 7.93 -11.77
C THR A 51 -3.94 7.61 -10.85
N VAL A 52 -4.19 7.16 -9.62
CA VAL A 52 -3.11 6.86 -8.67
C VAL A 52 -2.56 5.47 -8.91
N MET A 53 -1.23 5.38 -8.99
CA MET A 53 -0.48 4.11 -9.02
C MET A 53 0.39 4.00 -7.77
N VAL A 54 0.80 2.78 -7.44
CA VAL A 54 1.60 2.49 -6.23
C VAL A 54 2.84 1.72 -6.63
N ASN A 55 4.00 2.09 -6.07
CA ASN A 55 5.18 1.24 -6.12
C ASN A 55 5.26 0.39 -4.86
N TYR A 56 5.27 -0.92 -5.04
CA TYR A 56 5.60 -1.89 -4.00
C TYR A 56 7.06 -2.29 -4.14
N HIS A 57 7.82 -2.22 -3.05
CA HIS A 57 9.24 -2.54 -3.07
C HIS A 57 9.52 -3.83 -2.32
N TYR A 58 10.17 -4.76 -3.01
CA TYR A 58 10.69 -5.99 -2.45
C TYR A 58 12.16 -5.78 -2.11
N GLU A 59 12.46 -5.89 -0.83
CA GLU A 59 13.81 -5.91 -0.30
C GLU A 59 14.09 -7.36 0.09
N VAL A 60 14.99 -8.01 -0.66
CA VAL A 60 15.15 -9.47 -0.67
C VAL A 60 15.40 -10.01 0.74
N GLU A 61 16.23 -9.31 1.49
CA GLU A 61 16.64 -9.62 2.85
C GLU A 61 15.47 -9.55 3.85
N GLN A 62 14.41 -8.81 3.52
CA GLN A 62 13.26 -8.59 4.41
C GLN A 62 12.02 -9.42 4.02
N ILE A 63 12.00 -10.08 2.87
CA ILE A 63 10.81 -10.77 2.35
C ILE A 63 10.27 -11.77 3.38
N ALA A 64 11.12 -12.70 3.84
CA ALA A 64 10.68 -13.75 4.78
C ALA A 64 10.13 -13.17 6.09
N THR A 65 10.81 -12.16 6.64
CA THR A 65 10.38 -11.44 7.85
C THR A 65 9.04 -10.76 7.66
N ARG A 66 8.83 -10.04 6.55
CA ARG A 66 7.59 -9.32 6.24
C ARG A 66 6.43 -10.28 5.95
N VAL A 67 6.67 -11.36 5.21
CA VAL A 67 5.67 -12.42 4.98
C VAL A 67 5.18 -13.00 6.30
N SER A 68 6.11 -13.37 7.18
CA SER A 68 5.77 -13.91 8.50
C SER A 68 5.01 -12.90 9.36
N ALA A 69 5.49 -11.65 9.44
CA ALA A 69 4.85 -10.59 10.20
C ALA A 69 3.42 -10.30 9.72
N TYR A 70 3.19 -10.26 8.40
CA TYR A 70 1.86 -10.05 7.85
C TYR A 70 0.94 -11.27 8.03
N ALA A 71 1.48 -12.49 7.93
CA ALA A 71 0.72 -13.72 8.14
C ALA A 71 0.20 -13.83 9.58
N LEU A 72 1.06 -13.54 10.56
CA LEU A 72 0.79 -13.72 11.99
C LEU A 72 0.10 -12.51 12.63
N ARG A 73 0.60 -11.30 12.35
CA ARG A 73 0.21 -10.07 13.07
C ARG A 73 -0.53 -9.05 12.21
N ARG A 74 -0.59 -9.28 10.88
CA ARG A 74 -1.13 -8.31 9.89
C ARG A 74 -0.32 -7.03 9.80
N ASP A 75 0.94 -7.07 10.26
CA ASP A 75 1.88 -5.96 10.13
C ASP A 75 2.29 -5.79 8.67
N MET A 76 2.28 -4.55 8.21
CA MET A 76 2.74 -4.19 6.87
C MET A 76 3.74 -3.05 6.95
N ALA A 77 4.70 -3.04 6.04
CA ALA A 77 5.70 -1.99 5.95
C ALA A 77 5.26 -0.91 4.95
N ALA A 78 5.54 0.34 5.28
CA ALA A 78 5.39 1.49 4.39
C ALA A 78 6.61 2.42 4.53
N ALA A 79 6.97 3.13 3.47
CA ALA A 79 8.02 4.12 3.54
C ALA A 79 7.54 5.36 4.32
N ALA A 80 8.46 5.99 5.06
CA ALA A 80 8.14 7.16 5.88
C ALA A 80 7.37 8.28 5.15
N PRO A 81 7.68 8.64 3.88
CA PRO A 81 6.89 9.65 3.16
C PRO A 81 5.43 9.26 2.95
N VAL A 82 5.13 7.96 2.82
CA VAL A 82 3.74 7.47 2.68
C VAL A 82 3.03 7.51 4.03
N GLU A 83 3.70 7.12 5.11
CA GLU A 83 3.14 7.21 6.46
C GLU A 83 2.85 8.65 6.88
N GLN A 84 3.73 9.60 6.51
CA GLN A 84 3.54 11.03 6.77
C GLN A 84 2.27 11.61 6.13
N LEU A 85 1.74 11.00 5.07
CA LEU A 85 0.46 11.42 4.47
C LEU A 85 -0.72 11.21 5.43
N LEU A 86 -0.59 10.34 6.43
CA LEU A 86 -1.62 10.09 7.45
C LEU A 86 -1.61 11.11 8.58
N LEU A 87 -0.56 11.94 8.68
CA LEU A 87 -0.40 12.94 9.73
C LEU A 87 -1.00 14.30 9.34
N ARG A 88 -1.42 14.47 8.08
CA ARG A 88 -2.03 15.71 7.61
C ARG A 88 -3.51 15.72 7.99
N PRO A 89 -4.00 16.71 8.76
CA PRO A 89 -5.43 16.84 9.00
C PRO A 89 -6.17 17.08 7.68
N ALA A 90 -7.40 16.56 7.61
CA ALA A 90 -8.30 16.73 6.48
C ALA A 90 -8.76 18.19 6.34
#